data_AF-A0A538H054-F1
#
_entry.id   AF-A0A538H054-F1
#
_cell.length_a   1.000
_cell.length_b   1.000
_cell.length_c   1.000
_cell.angle_alpha   90.00
_cell.angle_beta   90.00
_cell.angle_gamma   90.00
#
_symmetry.space_group_name_H-M   'P 1'
#
loop_
_entity.id
_entity.type
_entity.pdbx_description
1 polymer ?
#
loop_
_entity_poly.entity_id
_entity_poly.type
_entity_poly.pdbx_seq_one_letter_code
_entity_poly.pdbx_strand_id
1 'polypeptide(L)'
;MLRRTVLLAVALTALTSLLVLPAQGSGPASDRYIVVLKQAVDSQAVANLHSARYGAAVDHVWSQALHGYAAVIPNDRVAALRADQNVSYVVADGVAHTQDQTIPWGISKVGANVSSTMAGDHTGSITNVDAYVIDTGIDTSHPDLNVVEFKQYANGPPRDCNGHGSHVAGTIGARDDTVGVVGVAPGIRLHAVKVLNCAGSGSWSDVISGINYVAGTSTRPAVANMSLGGPQNAAVDQAVRTAVANGVFFAVAAGNDGADACGHSPAAAGTTSGVDTVAATDSSDAEASWSNFGSCVDIWAPGVGIYSTYKSGSYATLSGTSMATPHVAGGAALYLSSHPGASPGDVESALRNAASTTTNASKNGRTIIREYVGGF
;
A
#
# COMPACT_ATOMS: atom_id res chain seq x y z
N MET A 1 71.28 19.62 -59.50
CA MET A 1 70.96 18.31 -60.11
C MET A 1 69.54 17.91 -59.72
N LEU A 2 68.76 17.49 -60.72
CA LEU A 2 67.35 17.08 -60.66
C LEU A 2 67.04 15.98 -59.61
N ARG A 3 65.84 16.05 -59.01
CA ARG A 3 64.76 15.02 -59.03
C ARG A 3 63.66 15.44 -58.03
N ARG A 4 62.52 15.97 -58.48
CA ARG A 4 61.27 15.30 -58.92
C ARG A 4 60.53 14.52 -57.80
N THR A 5 59.38 15.10 -57.39
CA THR A 5 58.03 14.50 -57.17
C THR A 5 57.93 13.29 -56.21
N VAL A 6 57.00 13.23 -55.24
CA VAL A 6 55.54 13.07 -55.41
C VAL A 6 54.83 13.42 -54.08
N LEU A 7 53.77 14.25 -54.15
CA LEU A 7 52.74 14.37 -53.10
C LEU A 7 51.86 13.11 -53.12
N LEU A 8 51.68 12.47 -51.97
CA LEU A 8 50.64 11.46 -51.76
C LEU A 8 49.57 12.06 -50.83
N ALA A 9 48.46 12.52 -51.42
CA ALA A 9 47.25 12.86 -50.70
C ALA A 9 46.49 11.55 -50.41
N VAL A 10 46.37 11.18 -49.14
CA VAL A 10 45.52 10.07 -48.71
C VAL A 10 44.10 10.61 -48.55
N ALA A 11 43.25 10.34 -49.54
CA ALA A 11 41.82 10.57 -49.47
C ALA A 11 41.18 9.47 -48.61
N LEU A 12 40.65 9.84 -47.45
CA LEU A 12 39.88 8.95 -46.59
C LEU A 12 38.43 8.92 -47.11
N THR A 13 38.11 7.95 -47.98
CA THR A 13 36.72 7.71 -48.42
C THR A 13 35.96 6.99 -47.31
N ALA A 14 35.09 7.72 -46.61
CA ALA A 14 34.08 7.13 -45.75
C ALA A 14 33.04 6.39 -46.60
N LEU A 15 33.12 5.05 -46.64
CA LEU A 15 32.06 4.21 -47.15
C LEU A 15 30.89 4.26 -46.15
N THR A 16 29.83 4.98 -46.50
CA THR A 16 28.52 4.81 -45.87
C THR A 16 27.89 3.53 -46.40
N SER A 17 28.13 2.41 -45.72
CA SER A 17 27.35 1.20 -45.90
C SER A 17 25.91 1.46 -45.40
N LEU A 18 25.00 1.77 -46.33
CA LEU A 18 23.57 1.64 -46.09
C LEU A 18 23.27 0.16 -45.80
N LEU A 19 23.00 -0.16 -44.53
CA LEU A 19 22.33 -1.41 -44.19
C LEU A 19 20.91 -1.34 -44.77
N VAL A 20 20.69 -2.01 -45.90
CA VAL A 20 19.33 -2.37 -46.31
C VAL A 20 18.89 -3.50 -45.38
N LEU A 21 18.09 -3.14 -44.37
CA LEU A 21 17.36 -4.11 -43.58
C LEU A 21 16.47 -4.94 -44.52
N PRO A 22 16.39 -6.27 -44.35
CA PRO A 22 15.41 -7.05 -45.09
C PRO A 22 14.01 -6.52 -44.70
N ALA A 23 13.18 -6.25 -45.70
CA ALA A 23 11.79 -5.91 -45.48
C ALA A 23 11.14 -7.00 -44.62
N GLN A 24 10.76 -6.64 -43.40
CA GLN A 24 9.82 -7.40 -42.57
C GLN A 24 8.63 -7.74 -43.47
N GLY A 25 8.29 -9.03 -43.55
CA GLY A 25 7.24 -9.52 -44.43
C GLY A 25 5.96 -8.70 -44.26
N SER A 26 5.44 -8.19 -45.37
CA SER A 26 4.18 -7.47 -45.47
C SER A 26 2.99 -8.43 -45.30
N GLY A 27 2.90 -9.06 -44.13
CA GLY A 27 1.69 -9.74 -43.69
C GLY A 27 0.73 -8.74 -43.03
N PRO A 28 -0.59 -8.93 -43.12
CA PRO A 28 -1.54 -8.15 -42.33
C PRO A 28 -1.23 -8.27 -40.83
N ALA A 29 -1.32 -7.15 -40.11
CA ALA A 29 -1.26 -7.14 -38.64
C ALA A 29 -2.28 -8.15 -38.08
N SER A 30 -1.91 -8.89 -37.04
CA SER A 30 -2.76 -9.95 -36.48
C SER A 30 -2.80 -9.85 -34.97
N ASP A 31 -3.99 -9.99 -34.38
CA ASP A 31 -4.23 -9.98 -32.94
C ASP A 31 -4.84 -11.32 -32.47
N ARG A 32 -4.80 -11.58 -31.16
CA ARG A 32 -5.37 -12.79 -30.55
C ARG A 32 -6.83 -12.55 -30.16
N TYR A 33 -7.69 -13.51 -30.48
CA TYR A 33 -9.13 -13.44 -30.22
C TYR A 33 -9.67 -14.75 -29.65
N ILE A 34 -10.74 -14.62 -28.87
CA ILE A 34 -11.64 -15.70 -28.50
C ILE A 34 -12.85 -15.62 -29.43
N VAL A 35 -13.06 -16.68 -30.21
CA VAL A 35 -14.20 -16.83 -31.12
C VAL A 35 -15.22 -17.75 -30.47
N VAL A 36 -16.36 -17.18 -30.10
CA VAL A 36 -17.47 -17.93 -29.50
C VAL A 36 -18.44 -18.32 -30.60
N LEU A 37 -18.72 -19.61 -30.67
CA LEU A 37 -19.53 -20.24 -31.71
C LEU A 37 -20.96 -20.47 -31.21
N LYS A 38 -21.88 -20.65 -32.16
CA LYS A 38 -23.26 -21.02 -31.84
C LYS A 38 -23.31 -22.45 -31.29
N GLN A 39 -24.24 -22.70 -30.36
CA GLN A 39 -24.34 -23.97 -29.63
C GLN A 39 -24.52 -25.22 -30.53
N ALA A 40 -25.11 -25.06 -31.71
CA ALA A 40 -25.41 -26.18 -32.61
C ALA A 40 -24.24 -26.61 -33.52
N VAL A 41 -23.09 -25.95 -33.46
CA VAL A 41 -21.95 -26.25 -34.36
C VAL A 41 -20.82 -26.96 -33.63
N ASP A 42 -20.14 -27.86 -34.35
CA ASP A 42 -18.94 -28.52 -33.85
C ASP A 42 -17.75 -27.55 -33.85
N SER A 43 -17.19 -27.29 -32.67
CA SER A 43 -16.17 -26.26 -32.51
C SER A 43 -14.86 -26.59 -33.22
N GLN A 44 -14.51 -27.87 -33.32
CA GLN A 44 -13.29 -28.30 -34.01
C GLN A 44 -13.43 -28.18 -35.53
N ALA A 45 -14.57 -28.60 -36.09
CA ALA A 45 -14.86 -28.49 -37.51
C ALA A 45 -14.87 -27.03 -37.96
N VAL A 46 -15.50 -26.14 -37.18
CA VAL A 46 -15.56 -24.71 -37.50
C VAL A 46 -14.20 -24.04 -37.31
N ALA A 47 -13.42 -24.39 -36.29
CA ALA A 47 -12.05 -23.90 -36.13
C ALA A 47 -11.18 -24.25 -37.35
N ASN A 48 -11.22 -25.49 -37.83
CA ASN A 48 -10.50 -25.93 -39.02
C ASN A 48 -10.94 -25.17 -40.29
N LEU A 49 -12.25 -24.95 -40.44
CA LEU A 49 -12.81 -24.15 -41.53
C LEU A 49 -12.30 -22.71 -41.46
N HIS A 50 -12.29 -22.10 -40.28
CA HIS A 50 -11.84 -20.72 -40.10
C HIS A 50 -10.33 -20.57 -40.27
N SER A 51 -9.52 -21.56 -39.88
CA SER A 51 -8.09 -21.60 -40.23
C SER A 51 -7.88 -21.58 -41.73
N ALA A 52 -8.59 -22.43 -42.48
CA ALA A 52 -8.45 -22.50 -43.94
C ALA A 52 -8.99 -21.23 -44.65
N ARG A 53 -10.10 -20.67 -44.17
CA ARG A 53 -10.82 -19.57 -44.83
C ARG A 53 -10.29 -18.18 -44.46
N TYR A 54 -9.91 -18.00 -43.20
CA TYR A 54 -9.55 -16.69 -42.65
C TYR A 54 -8.09 -16.59 -42.21
N GLY A 55 -7.32 -17.67 -42.31
CA GLY A 55 -5.94 -17.68 -41.81
C GLY A 55 -5.87 -17.62 -40.29
N ALA A 56 -6.94 -18.04 -39.58
CA ALA A 56 -6.95 -18.08 -38.13
C ALA A 56 -5.98 -19.17 -37.64
N ALA A 57 -4.89 -18.78 -36.99
CA ALA A 57 -3.96 -19.70 -36.36
C ALA A 57 -4.56 -20.14 -35.01
N VAL A 58 -5.31 -21.25 -35.02
CA VAL A 58 -6.03 -21.78 -33.86
C VAL A 58 -5.06 -22.42 -32.88
N ASP A 59 -5.16 -22.04 -31.61
CA ASP A 59 -4.32 -22.50 -30.50
C ASP A 59 -5.12 -23.41 -29.54
N HIS A 60 -6.40 -23.08 -29.29
CA HIS A 60 -7.27 -23.83 -28.39
C HIS A 60 -8.66 -24.00 -28.96
N VAL A 61 -9.31 -25.14 -28.73
CA VAL A 61 -10.71 -25.40 -29.10
C VAL A 61 -11.45 -25.96 -27.87
N TRP A 62 -12.66 -25.49 -27.64
CA TRP A 62 -13.46 -25.84 -26.47
C TRP A 62 -14.88 -26.27 -26.87
N SER A 63 -15.45 -27.23 -26.14
CA SER A 63 -16.80 -27.77 -26.39
C SER A 63 -17.61 -28.05 -25.12
N GLN A 64 -17.05 -27.75 -23.93
CA GLN A 64 -17.66 -28.09 -22.64
C GLN A 64 -18.16 -26.84 -21.91
N ALA A 65 -17.22 -26.01 -21.41
CA ALA A 65 -17.55 -24.77 -20.70
C ALA A 65 -17.92 -23.62 -21.64
N LEU A 66 -17.40 -23.66 -22.87
CA LEU A 66 -17.62 -22.69 -23.92
C LEU A 66 -17.52 -23.41 -25.26
N HIS A 67 -18.43 -23.14 -26.19
CA HIS A 67 -18.33 -23.60 -27.58
C HIS A 67 -17.58 -22.54 -28.38
N GLY A 68 -16.33 -22.83 -28.75
CA GLY A 68 -15.48 -21.82 -29.36
C GLY A 68 -14.02 -22.21 -29.49
N TYR A 69 -13.18 -21.26 -29.86
CA TYR A 69 -11.74 -21.44 -29.98
C TYR A 69 -10.97 -20.13 -29.78
N ALA A 70 -9.69 -20.22 -29.39
CA ALA A 70 -8.75 -19.11 -29.42
C ALA A 70 -7.89 -19.19 -30.68
N ALA A 71 -7.66 -18.06 -31.33
CA ALA A 71 -6.76 -17.98 -32.47
C ALA A 71 -6.09 -16.61 -32.59
N VAL A 72 -4.91 -16.59 -33.20
CA VAL A 72 -4.36 -15.37 -33.80
C VAL A 72 -5.01 -15.18 -35.16
N ILE A 73 -5.65 -14.03 -35.38
CA ILE A 73 -6.45 -13.75 -36.57
C ILE A 73 -5.90 -12.48 -37.25
N PRO A 74 -5.64 -12.51 -38.57
CA PRO A 74 -5.32 -11.30 -39.31
C PRO A 74 -6.42 -10.24 -39.16
N ASN A 75 -6.03 -9.02 -38.81
CA ASN A 75 -6.94 -7.94 -38.41
C ASN A 75 -7.92 -7.55 -39.52
N ASP A 76 -7.50 -7.66 -40.79
CA ASP A 76 -8.34 -7.45 -41.97
C ASP A 76 -9.40 -8.54 -42.18
N ARG A 77 -9.29 -9.68 -41.48
CA ARG A 77 -10.22 -10.83 -41.58
C ARG A 77 -11.22 -10.89 -40.42
N VAL A 78 -11.00 -10.13 -39.34
CA VAL A 78 -11.85 -10.16 -38.13
C VAL A 78 -13.30 -9.78 -38.44
N ALA A 79 -13.53 -8.78 -39.29
CA ALA A 79 -14.89 -8.37 -39.67
C ALA A 79 -15.64 -9.47 -40.44
N ALA A 80 -14.96 -10.17 -41.35
CA ALA A 80 -15.54 -11.27 -42.11
C ALA A 80 -15.81 -12.50 -41.23
N LEU A 81 -14.93 -12.76 -40.25
CA LEU A 81 -15.10 -13.85 -39.28
C LEU A 81 -16.26 -13.55 -38.31
N ARG A 82 -16.42 -12.30 -37.85
CA ARG A 82 -17.58 -11.86 -37.05
C ARG A 82 -18.91 -12.04 -37.78
N ALA A 83 -18.91 -11.98 -39.11
CA ALA A 83 -20.10 -12.16 -39.94
C ALA A 83 -20.36 -13.63 -40.34
N ASP A 84 -19.48 -14.58 -39.98
CA ASP A 84 -19.69 -15.98 -40.32
C ASP A 84 -20.91 -16.55 -39.56
N GLN A 85 -21.74 -17.32 -40.27
CA GLN A 85 -22.99 -17.86 -39.74
C GLN A 85 -22.81 -18.77 -38.51
N ASN A 86 -21.62 -19.35 -38.32
CA ASN A 86 -21.31 -20.23 -37.20
C ASN A 86 -20.84 -19.47 -35.95
N VAL A 87 -20.45 -18.19 -36.10
CA VAL A 87 -19.95 -17.35 -35.02
C VAL A 87 -21.12 -16.69 -34.29
N SER A 88 -21.07 -16.73 -32.96
CA SER A 88 -21.95 -15.93 -32.09
C SER A 88 -21.35 -14.55 -31.86
N TYR A 89 -20.10 -14.50 -31.40
CA TYR A 89 -19.35 -13.25 -31.23
C TYR A 89 -17.84 -13.51 -31.16
N VAL A 90 -17.06 -12.43 -31.30
CA VAL A 90 -15.60 -12.45 -31.24
C VAL A 90 -15.14 -11.35 -30.30
N VAL A 91 -14.37 -11.71 -29.29
CA VAL A 91 -13.73 -10.78 -28.34
C VAL A 91 -12.21 -10.88 -28.45
N ALA A 92 -11.51 -9.78 -28.20
CA ALA A 92 -10.05 -9.81 -28.08
C ALA A 92 -9.66 -10.72 -26.90
N ASP A 93 -8.62 -11.53 -27.08
CA ASP A 93 -8.09 -12.35 -26.00
C ASP A 93 -7.19 -11.49 -25.10
N GLY A 94 -7.39 -11.62 -23.79
CA GLY A 94 -6.68 -10.83 -22.78
C GLY A 94 -5.66 -11.68 -22.04
N VAL A 95 -4.78 -11.03 -21.29
CA VAL A 95 -3.84 -11.71 -20.39
C VAL A 95 -4.41 -11.66 -18.97
N ALA A 96 -4.46 -12.81 -18.30
CA ALA A 96 -4.69 -12.87 -16.86
C ALA A 96 -3.34 -12.78 -16.13
N HIS A 97 -3.27 -12.00 -15.06
CA HIS A 97 -2.09 -11.86 -14.21
C HIS A 97 -2.27 -12.60 -12.88
N THR A 98 -1.17 -13.06 -12.27
CA THR A 98 -1.15 -13.46 -10.85
C THR A 98 -1.37 -12.22 -9.97
N GLN A 99 -1.98 -12.39 -8.79
CA GLN A 99 -2.08 -11.30 -7.83
C GLN A 99 -0.75 -11.22 -7.06
N ASP A 100 0.20 -10.51 -7.64
CA ASP A 100 1.45 -10.17 -6.95
C ASP A 100 1.14 -9.24 -5.76
N GLN A 101 1.97 -9.30 -4.72
CA GLN A 101 1.88 -8.37 -3.60
C GLN A 101 1.90 -6.92 -4.11
N THR A 102 0.96 -6.11 -3.63
CA THR A 102 0.87 -4.69 -3.99
C THR A 102 1.58 -3.86 -2.94
N ILE A 103 2.52 -3.01 -3.33
CA ILE A 103 3.05 -1.97 -2.45
C ILE A 103 2.08 -0.78 -2.48
N PRO A 104 1.30 -0.50 -1.40
CA PRO A 104 0.41 0.65 -1.39
C PRO A 104 1.19 1.95 -1.58
N TRP A 105 0.62 2.91 -2.30
CA TRP A 105 1.33 4.14 -2.65
C TRP A 105 1.87 4.89 -1.42
N GLY A 106 1.16 4.82 -0.28
CA GLY A 106 1.57 5.44 0.98
C GLY A 106 2.88 4.86 1.53
N ILE A 107 3.07 3.54 1.40
CA ILE A 107 4.27 2.82 1.80
C ILE A 107 5.48 3.29 0.98
N SER A 108 5.32 3.38 -0.34
CA SER A 108 6.36 3.95 -1.22
C SER A 108 6.60 5.44 -0.95
N LYS A 109 5.55 6.22 -0.64
CA LYS A 109 5.64 7.67 -0.41
C LYS A 109 6.43 8.01 0.85
N VAL A 110 6.28 7.22 1.91
CA VAL A 110 7.12 7.35 3.12
C VAL A 110 8.50 6.71 2.92
N GLY A 111 8.78 6.07 1.79
CA GLY A 111 10.11 5.52 1.49
C GLY A 111 10.42 4.19 2.19
N ALA A 112 9.41 3.44 2.62
CA ALA A 112 9.62 2.13 3.24
C ALA A 112 10.22 1.09 2.27
N ASN A 113 10.00 1.27 0.96
CA ASN A 113 10.61 0.43 -0.09
C ASN A 113 12.13 0.65 -0.27
N VAL A 114 12.71 1.63 0.42
CA VAL A 114 14.15 1.89 0.46
C VAL A 114 14.70 1.96 1.89
N SER A 115 13.90 1.57 2.89
CA SER A 115 14.35 1.42 4.27
C SER A 115 15.20 0.16 4.46
N SER A 116 15.66 -0.07 5.69
CA SER A 116 16.36 -1.28 6.11
C SER A 116 15.62 -2.59 5.84
N THR A 117 14.29 -2.58 5.68
CA THR A 117 13.50 -3.77 5.33
C THR A 117 13.13 -3.84 3.85
N MET A 118 13.45 -2.82 3.04
CA MET A 118 13.16 -2.79 1.60
C MET A 118 11.73 -3.24 1.25
N ALA A 119 10.73 -2.70 1.96
CA ALA A 119 9.35 -3.20 1.94
C ALA A 119 8.82 -3.41 0.50
N GLY A 120 8.42 -4.66 0.21
CA GLY A 120 7.93 -5.14 -1.08
C GLY A 120 8.95 -5.88 -1.93
N ASP A 121 10.16 -6.15 -1.40
CA ASP A 121 11.19 -6.96 -2.06
C ASP A 121 11.29 -8.40 -1.53
N HIS A 122 10.46 -8.73 -0.53
CA HIS A 122 10.34 -10.03 0.12
C HIS A 122 11.53 -10.45 0.98
N THR A 123 12.41 -9.51 1.37
CA THR A 123 13.64 -9.84 2.12
C THR A 123 13.65 -9.35 3.56
N GLY A 124 12.90 -8.31 3.90
CA GLY A 124 12.94 -7.67 5.21
C GLY A 124 11.74 -7.98 6.12
N SER A 125 12.01 -8.12 7.42
CA SER A 125 10.96 -8.16 8.44
C SER A 125 11.44 -7.63 9.79
N ILE A 126 10.55 -7.01 10.55
CA ILE A 126 10.80 -6.55 11.92
C ILE A 126 10.36 -7.62 12.92
N THR A 127 11.31 -8.14 13.71
CA THR A 127 11.02 -9.24 14.67
C THR A 127 11.34 -8.90 16.12
N ASN A 128 11.97 -7.75 16.38
CA ASN A 128 12.48 -7.33 17.68
C ASN A 128 11.75 -6.10 18.27
N VAL A 129 10.65 -5.66 17.65
CA VAL A 129 9.78 -4.58 18.13
C VAL A 129 8.33 -5.09 18.12
N ASP A 130 7.54 -4.70 19.11
CA ASP A 130 6.11 -5.02 19.18
C ASP A 130 5.27 -3.76 18.90
N ALA A 131 4.21 -3.91 18.10
CA ALA A 131 3.27 -2.83 17.77
C ALA A 131 1.88 -3.10 18.36
N TYR A 132 1.42 -2.20 19.23
CA TYR A 132 0.09 -2.25 19.83
C TYR A 132 -0.90 -1.42 19.01
N VAL A 133 -1.94 -2.07 18.49
CA VAL A 133 -3.03 -1.44 17.73
C VAL A 133 -4.24 -1.30 18.65
N ILE A 134 -4.42 -0.09 19.20
CA ILE A 134 -5.52 0.25 20.12
C ILE A 134 -6.72 0.72 19.28
N ASP A 135 -7.61 -0.21 18.91
CA ASP A 135 -8.61 0.02 17.85
C ASP A 135 -9.84 -0.92 17.97
N THR A 136 -10.48 -1.32 16.86
CA THR A 136 -11.60 -2.28 16.79
C THR A 136 -11.17 -3.74 16.94
N GLY A 137 -9.89 -3.99 17.25
CA GLY A 137 -9.23 -5.29 17.20
C GLY A 137 -8.57 -5.55 15.85
N ILE A 138 -7.94 -6.71 15.69
CA ILE A 138 -7.35 -7.15 14.42
C ILE A 138 -7.96 -8.52 14.07
N ASP A 139 -8.15 -8.80 12.78
CA ASP A 139 -8.41 -10.15 12.29
C ASP A 139 -7.19 -11.05 12.53
N THR A 140 -7.25 -11.85 13.59
CA THR A 140 -6.18 -12.77 14.01
C THR A 140 -5.94 -13.91 13.02
N SER A 141 -6.85 -14.13 12.06
CA SER A 141 -6.74 -15.16 11.03
C SER A 141 -6.31 -14.62 9.66
N HIS A 142 -6.07 -13.31 9.55
CA HIS A 142 -5.64 -12.70 8.30
C HIS A 142 -4.26 -13.24 7.90
N PRO A 143 -4.11 -13.86 6.71
CA PRO A 143 -2.86 -14.53 6.32
C PRO A 143 -1.68 -13.55 6.25
N ASP A 144 -1.96 -12.32 5.85
CA ASP A 144 -0.99 -11.23 5.68
C ASP A 144 -0.60 -10.52 6.99
N LEU A 145 -1.11 -10.94 8.16
CA LEU A 145 -0.81 -10.30 9.44
C LEU A 145 -0.10 -11.25 10.41
N ASN A 146 0.73 -10.69 11.30
CA ASN A 146 1.43 -11.41 12.36
C ASN A 146 0.90 -11.02 13.74
N VAL A 147 -0.35 -11.39 14.03
CA VAL A 147 -1.00 -11.06 15.31
C VAL A 147 -0.56 -12.06 16.38
N VAL A 148 0.15 -11.58 17.41
CA VAL A 148 0.71 -12.42 18.47
C VAL A 148 -0.14 -12.43 19.74
N GLU A 149 -0.97 -11.41 19.94
CA GLU A 149 -1.83 -11.30 21.11
C GLU A 149 -3.11 -10.53 20.79
N PHE A 150 -4.20 -10.87 21.48
CA PHE A 150 -5.49 -10.19 21.38
C PHE A 150 -6.06 -9.90 22.78
N LYS A 151 -6.23 -8.61 23.09
CA LYS A 151 -6.86 -8.13 24.31
C LYS A 151 -8.10 -7.31 23.99
N GLN A 152 -9.20 -7.55 24.70
CA GLN A 152 -10.47 -6.86 24.48
C GLN A 152 -10.98 -6.18 25.74
N TYR A 153 -11.43 -4.94 25.57
CA TYR A 153 -12.11 -4.13 26.58
C TYR A 153 -13.50 -3.71 26.10
N ALA A 154 -13.65 -3.37 24.82
CA ALA A 154 -14.95 -3.00 24.26
C ALA A 154 -15.91 -4.19 24.11
N ASN A 155 -17.21 -3.90 24.14
CA ASN A 155 -18.26 -4.88 23.89
C ASN A 155 -18.21 -5.44 22.46
N GLY A 156 -18.73 -6.66 22.29
CA GLY A 156 -18.83 -7.36 21.01
C GLY A 156 -18.01 -8.65 20.97
N PRO A 157 -17.91 -9.31 19.80
CA PRO A 157 -17.15 -10.54 19.67
C PRO A 157 -15.63 -10.30 19.78
N PRO A 158 -14.85 -11.31 20.21
CA PRO A 158 -13.39 -11.26 20.31
C PRO A 158 -12.71 -11.43 18.95
N ARG A 159 -13.02 -10.50 18.04
CA ARG A 159 -12.43 -10.36 16.71
C ARG A 159 -12.63 -8.92 16.23
N ASP A 160 -11.94 -8.56 15.16
CA ASP A 160 -12.30 -7.35 14.42
C ASP A 160 -13.60 -7.58 13.62
N CYS A 161 -14.71 -7.05 14.13
CA CYS A 161 -16.00 -7.07 13.45
C CYS A 161 -16.27 -5.80 12.62
N ASN A 162 -15.42 -4.78 12.75
CA ASN A 162 -15.56 -3.53 12.01
C ASN A 162 -14.71 -3.59 10.73
N GLY A 163 -13.42 -3.88 10.86
CA GLY A 163 -12.41 -3.94 9.81
C GLY A 163 -11.36 -2.82 9.91
N HIS A 164 -11.66 -1.74 10.62
CA HIS A 164 -10.78 -0.58 10.78
C HIS A 164 -9.43 -0.94 11.42
N GLY A 165 -9.43 -1.64 12.55
CA GLY A 165 -8.19 -2.03 13.22
C GLY A 165 -7.34 -3.00 12.40
N SER A 166 -7.96 -3.91 11.63
CA SER A 166 -7.23 -4.76 10.68
C SER A 166 -6.58 -3.94 9.56
N HIS A 167 -7.24 -2.89 9.08
CA HIS A 167 -6.67 -1.97 8.07
C HIS A 167 -5.48 -1.18 8.58
N VAL A 168 -5.61 -0.64 9.78
CA VAL A 168 -4.54 0.07 10.48
C VAL A 168 -3.34 -0.87 10.68
N ALA A 169 -3.58 -2.10 11.15
CA ALA A 169 -2.53 -3.09 11.40
C ALA A 169 -1.74 -3.45 10.12
N GLY A 170 -2.41 -3.61 8.98
CA GLY A 170 -1.73 -3.88 7.70
C GLY A 170 -0.82 -2.76 7.24
N THR A 171 -1.23 -1.50 7.45
CA THR A 171 -0.37 -0.35 7.11
C THR A 171 0.88 -0.31 7.99
N ILE A 172 0.77 -0.71 9.26
CA ILE A 172 1.94 -0.85 10.14
C ILE A 172 2.85 -1.98 9.66
N GLY A 173 2.31 -3.19 9.44
CA GLY A 173 3.17 -4.36 9.26
C GLY A 173 2.50 -5.59 8.67
N ALA A 174 1.70 -5.42 7.61
CA ALA A 174 1.43 -6.53 6.69
C ALA A 174 2.74 -7.17 6.22
N ARG A 175 2.72 -8.48 5.94
CA ARG A 175 3.94 -9.25 5.65
C ARG A 175 4.54 -8.77 4.34
N ASP A 176 5.84 -8.95 4.18
CA ASP A 176 6.49 -8.80 2.88
C ASP A 176 6.62 -10.20 2.27
N ASP A 177 5.63 -10.56 1.46
CA ASP A 177 5.50 -11.89 0.86
C ASP A 177 4.90 -11.79 -0.55
N THR A 178 4.41 -12.89 -1.12
CA THR A 178 3.97 -12.91 -2.52
C THR A 178 2.51 -12.49 -2.74
N VAL A 179 1.75 -12.14 -1.69
CA VAL A 179 0.31 -11.84 -1.78
C VAL A 179 -0.04 -10.56 -1.01
N GLY A 180 -1.24 -10.03 -1.28
CA GLY A 180 -1.81 -8.98 -0.46
C GLY A 180 -1.09 -7.64 -0.58
N VAL A 181 -0.76 -7.05 0.58
CA VAL A 181 -0.05 -5.77 0.68
C VAL A 181 1.15 -5.90 1.60
N VAL A 182 2.04 -4.92 1.58
CA VAL A 182 3.15 -4.82 2.54
C VAL A 182 2.98 -3.61 3.46
N GLY A 183 3.35 -3.73 4.73
CA GLY A 183 3.34 -2.63 5.69
C GLY A 183 4.64 -1.82 5.72
N VAL A 184 4.67 -0.73 6.51
CA VAL A 184 5.90 0.07 6.69
C VAL A 184 6.99 -0.73 7.42
N ALA A 185 6.61 -1.53 8.43
CA ALA A 185 7.47 -2.40 9.21
C ALA A 185 7.02 -3.88 9.03
N PRO A 186 7.39 -4.53 7.91
CA PRO A 186 6.77 -5.79 7.52
C PRO A 186 6.94 -6.92 8.54
N GLY A 187 5.87 -7.68 8.77
CA GLY A 187 5.89 -8.86 9.64
C GLY A 187 6.08 -8.60 11.14
N ILE A 188 6.07 -7.32 11.56
CA ILE A 188 6.12 -6.93 12.97
C ILE A 188 5.09 -7.68 13.81
N ARG A 189 5.47 -7.97 15.05
CA ARG A 189 4.57 -8.62 16.01
C ARG A 189 3.45 -7.63 16.40
N LEU A 190 2.23 -7.91 15.95
CA LEU A 190 1.07 -7.06 16.17
C LEU A 190 0.28 -7.53 17.40
N HIS A 191 -0.03 -6.59 18.28
CA HIS A 191 -0.90 -6.79 19.45
C HIS A 191 -2.23 -6.09 19.20
N ALA A 192 -3.30 -6.87 19.12
CA ALA A 192 -4.64 -6.32 18.97
C ALA A 192 -5.20 -5.88 20.34
N VAL A 193 -5.41 -4.58 20.53
CA VAL A 193 -6.02 -4.02 21.75
C VAL A 193 -7.39 -3.43 21.39
N LYS A 194 -8.43 -4.25 21.49
CA LYS A 194 -9.80 -3.90 21.10
C LYS A 194 -10.49 -3.00 22.13
N VAL A 195 -10.58 -1.71 21.82
CA VAL A 195 -11.26 -0.67 22.62
C VAL A 195 -12.44 -0.04 21.89
N LEU A 196 -12.67 -0.40 20.62
CA LEU A 196 -13.82 0.01 19.83
C LEU A 196 -14.69 -1.20 19.45
N ASN A 197 -16.01 -1.02 19.44
CA ASN A 197 -17.00 -2.06 19.11
C ASN A 197 -17.17 -2.23 17.58
N CYS A 198 -18.15 -3.03 17.14
CA CYS A 198 -18.36 -3.30 15.71
C CYS A 198 -18.79 -2.09 14.88
N ALA A 199 -19.34 -1.05 15.52
CA ALA A 199 -19.68 0.21 14.88
C ALA A 199 -18.50 1.21 14.87
N GLY A 200 -17.32 0.83 15.37
CA GLY A 200 -16.16 1.72 15.45
C GLY A 200 -16.24 2.71 16.61
N SER A 201 -17.12 2.47 17.60
CA SER A 201 -17.28 3.36 18.77
C SER A 201 -16.83 2.67 20.06
N GLY A 202 -16.29 3.43 21.01
CA GLY A 202 -15.85 2.93 22.31
C GLY A 202 -15.98 4.00 23.38
N SER A 203 -16.03 3.57 24.65
CA SER A 203 -16.04 4.50 25.78
C SER A 203 -14.60 4.95 26.10
N TRP A 204 -14.44 6.16 26.65
CA TRP A 204 -13.11 6.58 27.13
C TRP A 204 -12.55 5.66 28.21
N SER A 205 -13.40 5.01 29.01
CA SER A 205 -12.97 3.98 29.98
C SER A 205 -12.35 2.75 29.31
N ASP A 206 -12.90 2.28 28.18
CA ASP A 206 -12.34 1.14 27.44
C ASP A 206 -11.01 1.53 26.79
N VAL A 207 -10.96 2.74 26.21
CA VAL A 207 -9.73 3.30 25.62
C VAL A 207 -8.63 3.43 26.67
N ILE A 208 -8.92 4.02 27.83
CA ILE A 208 -7.97 4.12 28.95
C ILE A 208 -7.55 2.74 29.45
N SER A 209 -8.46 1.76 29.50
CA SER A 209 -8.11 0.38 29.89
C SER A 209 -7.14 -0.26 28.90
N GLY A 210 -7.31 -0.01 27.59
CA GLY A 210 -6.37 -0.42 26.56
C GLY A 210 -5.00 0.25 26.71
N ILE A 211 -4.96 1.57 26.92
CA ILE A 211 -3.70 2.30 27.15
C ILE A 211 -3.00 1.79 28.42
N ASN A 212 -3.75 1.58 29.50
CA ASN A 212 -3.22 1.08 30.77
C ASN A 212 -2.63 -0.32 30.63
N TYR A 213 -3.26 -1.18 29.82
CA TYR A 213 -2.69 -2.48 29.47
C TYR A 213 -1.34 -2.34 28.78
N VAL A 214 -1.25 -1.53 27.72
CA VAL A 214 0.00 -1.29 26.97
C VAL A 214 1.09 -0.74 27.89
N ALA A 215 0.75 0.26 28.71
CA ALA A 215 1.66 0.88 29.67
C ALA A 215 2.20 -0.10 30.72
N GLY A 216 1.41 -1.10 31.10
CA GLY A 216 1.75 -2.12 32.09
C GLY A 216 2.52 -3.33 31.55
N THR A 217 2.65 -3.46 30.22
CA THR A 217 3.47 -4.53 29.62
C THR A 217 4.96 -4.27 29.82
N SER A 218 5.74 -5.32 30.06
CA SER A 218 7.22 -5.26 30.09
C SER A 218 7.87 -5.36 28.71
N THR A 219 7.09 -5.64 27.67
CA THR A 219 7.57 -5.83 26.29
C THR A 219 8.10 -4.52 25.71
N ARG A 220 9.41 -4.43 25.47
CA ARG A 220 10.09 -3.30 24.83
C ARG A 220 11.19 -3.83 23.89
N PRO A 221 11.54 -3.11 22.81
CA PRO A 221 10.95 -1.86 22.32
C PRO A 221 9.49 -2.03 21.87
N ALA A 222 8.69 -0.98 22.03
CA ALA A 222 7.28 -1.02 21.64
C ALA A 222 6.78 0.33 21.10
N VAL A 223 5.86 0.24 20.15
CA VAL A 223 5.09 1.36 19.62
C VAL A 223 3.61 1.11 19.83
N ALA A 224 2.83 2.18 19.97
CA ALA A 224 1.38 2.13 20.04
C ALA A 224 0.77 3.04 18.97
N ASN A 225 -0.25 2.54 18.29
CA ASN A 225 -1.04 3.28 17.33
C ASN A 225 -2.46 3.48 17.88
N MET A 226 -2.92 4.73 17.90
CA MET A 226 -4.31 5.09 18.22
C MET A 226 -4.95 5.84 17.06
N SER A 227 -5.53 5.08 16.13
CA SER A 227 -6.26 5.59 14.97
C SER A 227 -7.72 5.92 15.30
N LEU A 228 -7.92 6.59 16.43
CA LEU A 228 -9.23 6.92 16.99
C LEU A 228 -9.21 8.33 17.56
N GLY A 229 -10.39 8.90 17.80
CA GLY A 229 -10.46 10.20 18.43
C GLY A 229 -11.89 10.63 18.77
N GLY A 230 -11.98 11.75 19.46
CA GLY A 230 -13.23 12.39 19.84
C GLY A 230 -12.98 13.72 20.54
N PRO A 231 -14.02 14.35 21.13
CA PRO A 231 -13.87 15.57 21.90
C PRO A 231 -12.81 15.41 23.00
N GLN A 232 -12.09 16.50 23.30
CA GLN A 232 -11.03 16.50 24.30
C GLN A 232 -11.44 15.83 25.62
N ASN A 233 -10.55 14.97 26.11
CA ASN A 233 -10.68 14.27 27.38
C ASN A 233 -9.31 14.18 28.06
N ALA A 234 -9.12 14.99 29.11
CA ALA A 234 -7.85 15.10 29.81
C ALA A 234 -7.36 13.77 30.44
N ALA A 235 -8.27 12.85 30.79
CA ALA A 235 -7.90 11.55 31.35
C ALA A 235 -7.30 10.61 30.30
N VAL A 236 -7.81 10.64 29.07
CA VAL A 236 -7.24 9.89 27.94
C VAL A 236 -5.86 10.42 27.60
N ASP A 237 -5.70 11.75 27.47
CA ASP A 237 -4.40 12.35 27.18
C ASP A 237 -3.39 12.03 28.30
N GLN A 238 -3.82 12.05 29.56
CA GLN A 238 -2.96 11.71 30.69
C GLN A 238 -2.54 10.23 30.67
N ALA A 239 -3.43 9.33 30.27
CA ALA A 239 -3.10 7.92 30.12
C ALA A 239 -2.02 7.72 29.04
N VAL A 240 -2.15 8.39 27.89
CA VAL A 240 -1.13 8.37 26.82
C VAL A 240 0.22 8.88 27.34
N ARG A 241 0.25 10.06 27.99
CA ARG A 241 1.47 10.62 28.58
C ARG A 241 2.15 9.67 29.57
N THR A 242 1.35 8.96 30.37
CA THR A 242 1.86 7.97 31.33
C THR A 242 2.46 6.75 30.62
N ALA A 243 1.81 6.27 29.56
CA ALA A 243 2.32 5.16 28.75
C ALA A 243 3.65 5.51 28.06
N VAL A 244 3.79 6.74 27.58
CA VAL A 244 5.04 7.28 27.02
C VAL A 244 6.14 7.35 28.06
N ALA A 245 5.84 7.82 29.28
CA ALA A 245 6.80 7.80 30.39
C ALA A 245 7.26 6.36 30.74
N ASN A 246 6.46 5.34 30.42
CA ASN A 246 6.82 3.92 30.55
C ASN A 246 7.56 3.37 29.31
N GLY A 247 8.04 4.22 28.41
CA GLY A 247 8.92 3.85 27.30
C GLY A 247 8.20 3.32 26.05
N VAL A 248 6.92 3.64 25.84
CA VAL A 248 6.20 3.30 24.61
C VAL A 248 6.02 4.55 23.76
N PHE A 249 6.46 4.54 22.51
CA PHE A 249 6.16 5.62 21.58
C PHE A 249 4.69 5.55 21.12
N PHE A 250 4.01 6.69 21.00
CA PHE A 250 2.61 6.74 20.54
C PHE A 250 2.46 7.55 19.26
N ALA A 251 1.89 6.93 18.22
CA ALA A 251 1.31 7.64 17.09
C ALA A 251 -0.20 7.76 17.30
N VAL A 252 -0.74 8.98 17.19
CA VAL A 252 -2.16 9.27 17.40
C VAL A 252 -2.78 10.03 16.22
N ALA A 253 -4.04 9.76 15.89
CA ALA A 253 -4.72 10.46 14.81
C ALA A 253 -5.11 11.90 15.22
N ALA A 254 -4.88 12.88 14.34
CA ALA A 254 -5.26 14.27 14.60
C ALA A 254 -6.78 14.48 14.65
N GLY A 255 -7.56 13.63 13.97
CA GLY A 255 -9.01 13.74 13.80
C GLY A 255 -9.42 14.22 12.40
N ASN A 256 -10.71 14.15 12.09
CA ASN A 256 -11.23 14.26 10.71
C ASN A 256 -12.33 15.34 10.56
N ASP A 257 -12.29 16.39 11.37
CA ASP A 257 -13.32 17.43 11.45
C ASP A 257 -12.92 18.74 10.75
N GLY A 258 -11.71 18.78 10.17
CA GLY A 258 -11.13 19.99 9.61
C GLY A 258 -10.99 21.09 10.66
N ALA A 259 -10.65 20.72 11.90
CA ALA A 259 -10.60 21.59 13.07
C ALA A 259 -9.23 21.55 13.76
N ASP A 260 -9.09 22.31 14.85
CA ASP A 260 -7.88 22.29 15.68
C ASP A 260 -7.75 20.95 16.42
N ALA A 261 -6.66 20.24 16.15
CA ALA A 261 -6.32 18.95 16.77
C ALA A 261 -6.17 19.07 18.29
N CYS A 262 -5.80 20.24 18.82
CA CYS A 262 -5.70 20.47 20.26
C CYS A 262 -7.06 20.39 20.98
N GLY A 263 -8.18 20.49 20.25
CA GLY A 263 -9.53 20.30 20.78
C GLY A 263 -10.00 18.83 20.84
N HIS A 264 -9.14 17.88 20.49
CA HIS A 264 -9.47 16.46 20.34
C HIS A 264 -8.54 15.58 21.17
N SER A 265 -9.02 14.43 21.60
CA SER A 265 -8.21 13.42 22.30
C SER A 265 -8.19 12.11 21.52
N PRO A 266 -7.05 11.39 21.49
CA PRO A 266 -5.78 11.73 22.15
C PRO A 266 -4.89 12.76 21.42
N ALA A 267 -5.35 13.38 20.32
CA ALA A 267 -4.54 14.32 19.53
C ALA A 267 -3.89 15.47 20.33
N ALA A 268 -4.53 15.98 21.38
CA ALA A 268 -3.97 16.99 22.27
C ALA A 268 -2.73 16.52 23.06
N ALA A 269 -2.52 15.20 23.17
CA ALA A 269 -1.35 14.61 23.81
C ALA A 269 -0.03 14.83 23.02
N GLY A 270 -0.10 15.17 21.73
CA GLY A 270 1.07 15.47 20.87
C GLY A 270 1.97 16.62 21.37
N THR A 271 1.49 17.41 22.34
CA THR A 271 2.34 18.36 23.08
C THR A 271 3.37 17.71 24.01
N THR A 272 3.38 16.38 24.11
CA THR A 272 4.27 15.60 24.97
C THR A 272 5.30 14.88 24.13
N SER A 273 6.58 15.00 24.49
CA SER A 273 7.62 14.29 23.75
C SER A 273 7.43 12.77 23.82
N GLY A 274 7.58 12.10 22.68
CA GLY A 274 7.28 10.69 22.49
C GLY A 274 5.85 10.37 22.04
N VAL A 275 5.07 11.40 21.72
CA VAL A 275 3.79 11.30 21.00
C VAL A 275 3.91 12.05 19.69
N ASP A 276 3.57 11.41 18.57
CA ASP A 276 3.33 12.10 17.30
C ASP A 276 1.83 12.11 17.00
N THR A 277 1.25 13.31 16.94
CA THR A 277 -0.09 13.51 16.38
C THR A 277 -0.01 13.70 14.88
N VAL A 278 -0.71 12.81 14.16
CA VAL A 278 -0.54 12.61 12.73
C VAL A 278 -1.73 13.15 11.95
N ALA A 279 -1.46 14.10 11.06
CA ALA A 279 -2.41 14.63 10.08
C ALA A 279 -2.28 13.90 8.73
N ALA A 280 -3.32 14.00 7.89
CA ALA A 280 -3.42 13.23 6.65
C ALA A 280 -3.12 14.08 5.41
N THR A 281 -2.30 13.54 4.51
CA THR A 281 -2.11 14.05 3.15
C THR A 281 -2.61 13.08 2.09
N ASP A 282 -2.93 13.61 0.91
CA ASP A 282 -3.10 12.83 -0.31
C ASP A 282 -1.76 12.55 -1.02
N SER A 283 -1.83 11.89 -2.18
CA SER A 283 -0.67 11.53 -2.99
C SER A 283 0.12 12.73 -3.54
N SER A 284 -0.52 13.90 -3.62
CA SER A 284 0.07 15.17 -4.04
C SER A 284 0.67 15.98 -2.89
N ASP A 285 0.80 15.37 -1.71
CA ASP A 285 1.23 16.00 -0.46
C ASP A 285 0.30 17.12 0.03
N ALA A 286 -0.95 17.19 -0.47
CA ALA A 286 -1.91 18.17 0.00
C ALA A 286 -2.60 17.64 1.28
N GLU A 287 -2.69 18.49 2.31
CA GLU A 287 -3.44 18.14 3.53
C GLU A 287 -4.92 17.93 3.17
N ALA A 288 -5.46 16.78 3.58
CA ALA A 288 -6.86 16.46 3.30
C ALA A 288 -7.78 17.49 3.95
N SER A 289 -8.84 17.91 3.25
CA SER A 289 -9.74 18.97 3.73
C SER A 289 -10.31 18.70 5.13
N TRP A 290 -10.64 17.44 5.40
CA TRP A 290 -11.15 16.95 6.68
C TRP A 290 -10.06 16.71 7.74
N SER A 291 -8.76 16.62 7.41
CA SER A 291 -7.73 16.36 8.42
C SER A 291 -7.70 17.47 9.46
N ASN A 292 -7.74 17.17 10.75
CA ASN A 292 -7.46 18.20 11.75
C ASN A 292 -6.03 18.74 11.59
N PHE A 293 -5.83 19.98 12.03
CA PHE A 293 -4.60 20.75 11.88
C PHE A 293 -4.31 21.50 13.19
N GLY A 294 -3.26 22.31 13.24
CA GLY A 294 -3.00 23.17 14.40
C GLY A 294 -1.60 23.01 14.97
N SER A 295 -1.40 23.47 16.20
CA SER A 295 -0.12 23.36 16.90
C SER A 295 0.12 21.98 17.49
N CYS A 296 -0.94 21.21 17.75
CA CYS A 296 -0.84 19.84 18.27
C CYS A 296 -0.60 18.80 17.16
N VAL A 297 -0.43 19.20 15.90
CA VAL A 297 -0.01 18.29 14.83
C VAL A 297 1.51 18.34 14.71
N ASP A 298 2.14 17.17 14.77
CA ASP A 298 3.59 17.02 14.77
C ASP A 298 4.12 16.69 13.38
N ILE A 299 3.41 15.80 12.68
CA ILE A 299 3.82 15.26 11.38
C ILE A 299 2.60 14.91 10.50
N TRP A 300 2.81 14.82 9.19
CA TRP A 300 1.82 14.37 8.22
C TRP A 300 2.21 13.04 7.60
N ALA A 301 1.23 12.22 7.26
CA ALA A 301 1.47 10.97 6.53
C ALA A 301 0.33 10.67 5.53
N PRO A 302 0.55 9.75 4.58
CA PRO A 302 -0.48 9.31 3.62
C PRO A 302 -1.78 8.85 4.30
N GLY A 303 -2.89 9.55 4.05
CA GLY A 303 -4.19 9.23 4.66
C GLY A 303 -5.38 9.24 3.71
N VAL A 304 -5.17 9.44 2.40
CA VAL A 304 -6.25 9.46 1.39
C VAL A 304 -6.10 8.29 0.42
N GLY A 305 -7.11 7.44 0.33
CA GLY A 305 -7.09 6.29 -0.59
C GLY A 305 -5.97 5.31 -0.27
N ILE A 306 -5.86 4.89 1.00
CA ILE A 306 -4.86 3.94 1.48
C ILE A 306 -5.43 2.54 1.37
N TYR A 307 -4.77 1.67 0.59
CA TYR A 307 -5.12 0.26 0.45
C TYR A 307 -4.39 -0.57 1.51
N SER A 308 -5.11 -1.44 2.22
CA SER A 308 -4.56 -2.28 3.28
C SER A 308 -5.39 -3.54 3.52
N THR A 309 -4.92 -4.40 4.42
CA THR A 309 -5.66 -5.56 4.94
C THR A 309 -7.00 -5.16 5.55
N TYR A 310 -7.94 -6.09 5.67
CA TYR A 310 -9.28 -5.84 6.19
C TYR A 310 -9.86 -7.14 6.75
N LYS A 311 -10.93 -7.04 7.54
CA LYS A 311 -11.51 -8.21 8.22
C LYS A 311 -11.84 -9.37 7.26
N SER A 312 -11.84 -10.59 7.79
CA SER A 312 -12.13 -11.83 7.07
C SER A 312 -11.13 -12.12 5.94
N GLY A 313 -9.85 -11.84 6.17
CA GLY A 313 -8.78 -12.08 5.18
C GLY A 313 -8.89 -11.24 3.90
N SER A 314 -9.61 -10.11 3.95
CA SER A 314 -9.88 -9.27 2.77
C SER A 314 -9.00 -8.02 2.75
N TYR A 315 -9.18 -7.16 1.75
CA TYR A 315 -8.44 -5.90 1.63
C TYR A 315 -9.44 -4.79 1.28
N ALA A 316 -9.14 -3.57 1.71
CA ALA A 316 -10.01 -2.41 1.47
C ALA A 316 -9.17 -1.15 1.28
N THR A 317 -9.80 -0.12 0.67
CA THR A 317 -9.23 1.22 0.56
C THR A 317 -9.99 2.17 1.46
N LEU A 318 -9.32 2.77 2.44
CA LEU A 318 -9.90 3.73 3.38
C LEU A 318 -9.20 5.09 3.32
N SER A 319 -9.85 6.10 3.89
CA SER A 319 -9.28 7.44 4.07
C SER A 319 -9.55 7.93 5.49
N GLY A 320 -8.58 8.61 6.07
CA GLY A 320 -8.67 9.18 7.42
C GLY A 320 -7.28 9.50 7.98
N THR A 321 -7.21 10.36 9.00
CA THR A 321 -6.00 10.48 9.84
C THR A 321 -5.66 9.14 10.48
N SER A 322 -6.68 8.32 10.75
CA SER A 322 -6.56 6.91 11.11
C SER A 322 -5.71 6.05 10.16
N MET A 323 -5.63 6.39 8.87
CA MET A 323 -4.77 5.69 7.90
C MET A 323 -3.39 6.34 7.78
N ALA A 324 -3.25 7.62 8.15
CA ALA A 324 -1.97 8.31 8.22
C ALA A 324 -1.16 7.84 9.44
N THR A 325 -1.78 7.77 10.62
CA THR A 325 -1.17 7.36 11.90
C THR A 325 -0.35 6.05 11.83
N PRO A 326 -0.83 4.96 11.21
CA PRO A 326 -0.08 3.70 11.16
C PRO A 326 1.18 3.75 10.31
N HIS A 327 1.33 4.72 9.39
CA HIS A 327 2.61 4.92 8.72
C HIS A 327 3.67 5.33 9.75
N VAL A 328 3.35 6.31 10.60
CA VAL A 328 4.25 6.83 11.65
C VAL A 328 4.55 5.78 12.72
N ALA A 329 3.55 4.99 13.11
CA ALA A 329 3.79 3.87 14.02
C ALA A 329 4.74 2.82 13.41
N GLY A 330 4.62 2.54 12.11
CA GLY A 330 5.55 1.67 11.39
C GLY A 330 6.95 2.27 11.27
N GLY A 331 7.08 3.56 10.96
CA GLY A 331 8.35 4.27 10.91
C GLY A 331 9.07 4.29 12.26
N ALA A 332 8.34 4.53 13.34
CA ALA A 332 8.84 4.41 14.71
C ALA A 332 9.40 3.01 14.99
N ALA A 333 8.71 1.97 14.53
CA ALA A 333 9.16 0.59 14.72
C ALA A 333 10.39 0.25 13.88
N LEU A 334 10.50 0.75 12.64
CA LEU A 334 11.74 0.63 11.84
C LEU A 334 12.92 1.25 12.59
N TYR A 335 12.76 2.48 13.08
CA TYR A 335 13.82 3.16 13.82
C TYR A 335 14.21 2.41 15.10
N LEU A 336 13.23 1.96 15.89
CA LEU A 336 13.48 1.18 17.11
C LEU A 336 14.11 -0.19 16.86
N SER A 337 13.91 -0.78 15.67
CA SER A 337 14.53 -2.06 15.31
C SER A 337 16.06 -1.96 15.29
N SER A 338 16.59 -0.85 14.76
CA SER A 338 18.03 -0.56 14.75
C SER A 338 18.52 0.20 15.99
N HIS A 339 17.60 0.83 16.74
CA HIS A 339 17.89 1.61 17.95
C HIS A 339 17.06 1.15 19.16
N PRO A 340 17.20 -0.08 19.65
CA PRO A 340 16.31 -0.66 20.66
C PRO A 340 16.38 0.04 22.03
N GLY A 341 17.41 0.85 22.28
CA GLY A 341 17.55 1.64 23.51
C GLY A 341 17.03 3.08 23.41
N ALA A 342 16.52 3.51 22.25
CA ALA A 342 16.01 4.87 22.07
C ALA A 342 14.79 5.12 22.95
N SER A 343 14.75 6.28 23.59
CA SER A 343 13.55 6.72 24.33
C SER A 343 12.44 7.15 23.35
N PRO A 344 11.17 7.18 23.76
CA PRO A 344 10.10 7.69 22.89
C PRO A 344 10.38 9.07 22.31
N GLY A 345 11.00 9.97 23.07
CA GLY A 345 11.38 11.30 22.57
C GLY A 345 12.51 11.28 21.54
N ASP A 346 13.43 10.31 21.62
CA ASP A 346 14.45 10.11 20.58
C ASP A 346 13.80 9.60 19.29
N VAL A 347 12.80 8.72 19.39
CA VAL A 347 12.03 8.20 18.25
C VAL A 347 11.27 9.32 17.54
N GLU A 348 10.51 10.13 18.29
CA GLU A 348 9.80 11.31 17.77
C GLU A 348 10.77 12.27 17.06
N SER A 349 11.90 12.58 17.71
CA SER A 349 12.92 13.46 17.13
C SER A 349 13.51 12.90 15.84
N ALA A 350 13.78 11.59 15.79
CA ALA A 350 14.31 10.92 14.61
C ALA A 350 13.32 10.98 13.44
N LEU A 351 12.05 10.65 13.67
CA LEU A 351 10.98 10.72 12.68
C LEU A 351 10.84 12.12 12.08
N ARG A 352 10.78 13.14 12.95
CA ARG A 352 10.61 14.54 12.54
C ARG A 352 11.82 15.09 11.81
N ASN A 353 13.03 14.66 12.17
CA ASN A 353 14.26 15.05 11.48
C ASN A 353 14.42 14.36 10.12
N ALA A 354 13.93 13.13 9.97
CA ALA A 354 13.95 12.39 8.71
C ALA A 354 12.83 12.81 7.75
N ALA A 355 11.77 13.45 8.26
CA ALA A 355 10.62 13.88 7.49
C ALA A 355 10.98 14.74 6.27
N SER A 356 10.25 14.52 5.17
CA SER A 356 10.35 15.27 3.94
C SER A 356 9.55 16.57 4.04
N THR A 357 10.23 17.71 4.01
CA THR A 357 9.58 19.01 3.82
C THR A 357 8.95 19.08 2.43
N THR A 358 7.66 19.36 2.36
CA THR A 358 6.91 19.48 1.10
C THR A 358 6.77 20.94 0.68
N THR A 359 6.33 21.19 -0.55
CA THR A 359 6.00 22.55 -1.02
C THR A 359 4.62 23.03 -0.56
N ASN A 360 3.82 22.16 0.06
CA ASN A 360 2.47 22.46 0.49
C ASN A 360 2.45 22.97 1.94
N ALA A 361 1.42 23.76 2.24
CA ALA A 361 1.16 24.24 3.59
C ALA A 361 -0.11 23.61 4.14
N SER A 362 -0.11 23.32 5.44
CA SER A 362 -1.29 22.98 6.21
C SER A 362 -2.22 24.19 6.28
N LYS A 363 -3.48 23.96 6.64
CA LYS A 363 -4.53 25.00 6.73
C LYS A 363 -4.20 26.17 7.66
N ASN A 364 -3.28 26.00 8.60
CA ASN A 364 -2.78 27.08 9.46
C ASN A 364 -1.51 27.77 8.93
N GLY A 365 -1.10 27.50 7.69
CA GLY A 365 0.06 28.10 7.04
C GLY A 365 1.41 27.46 7.40
N ARG A 366 1.45 26.44 8.29
CA ARG A 366 2.68 25.68 8.54
C ARG A 366 3.04 24.85 7.31
N THR A 367 4.31 24.83 6.93
CA THR A 367 4.80 23.89 5.92
C THR A 367 4.57 22.46 6.37
N ILE A 368 4.04 21.62 5.48
CA ILE A 368 3.83 20.20 5.75
C ILE A 368 5.18 19.50 5.73
N ILE A 369 5.52 18.84 6.85
CA ILE A 369 6.60 17.85 6.94
C ILE A 369 5.97 16.46 6.90
N ARG A 370 6.13 15.76 5.78
CA ARG A 370 5.58 14.43 5.60
C ARG A 370 6.58 13.40 6.10
N GLU A 371 6.13 12.40 6.82
CA GLU A 371 6.92 11.23 7.19
C GLU A 371 7.75 10.68 6.02
N TYR A 372 8.99 10.34 6.34
CA TYR A 372 9.92 9.64 5.45
C TYR A 372 10.87 8.76 6.27
N VAL A 373 10.91 7.47 5.95
CA VAL A 373 11.60 6.40 6.70
C VAL A 373 12.69 5.72 5.88
N GLY A 374 12.99 6.22 4.68
CA GLY A 374 14.00 5.62 3.81
C GLY A 374 15.43 5.62 4.37
N GLY A 375 15.68 6.35 5.47
CA GLY A 375 16.95 6.34 6.19
C GLY A 375 16.98 5.45 7.43
N PHE A 376 15.91 4.70 7.73
CA PHE A 376 15.78 3.88 8.95
C PHE A 376 16.05 2.41 8.72
#